data_AF-A0A3B8SN45-F1
#
_entry.id   AF-A0A3B8SN45-F1
#
_cell.length_a   1.000
_cell.length_b   1.000
_cell.length_c   1.000
_cell.angle_alpha   90.00
_cell.angle_beta   90.00
_cell.angle_gamma   90.00
#
_symmetry.space_group_name_H-M   'P 1'
#
loop_
_entity.id
_entity.type
_entity.pdbx_description
1 polymer ?
#
loop_
_entity_poly.entity_id
_entity_poly.type
_entity_poly.pdbx_seq_one_letter_code
_entity_poly.pdbx_strand_id
1 'polypeptide(L)'
;MALKIYNKIVKENIEDKDGNVIGTIQFDPNDERIMKTLSDIIRNLTEKINKQKEVGDVNVNKLQQSLKNQDQFDDSIEDLLKVNQLIDLQYDAIKETIDSFAEVFGKETMDVITGGSVSLNNLKPLINFISPYVKNARKALTDKYLSKNSNVL
;
A
#
# COMPACT_ATOMS: atom_id res chain seq x y z
N MET A 1 10.62 13.28 39.14
CA MET A 1 11.59 13.57 38.06
C MET A 1 10.98 13.16 36.74
N ALA A 2 11.24 13.90 35.66
CA ALA A 2 10.71 13.58 34.33
C ALA A 2 11.85 13.31 33.35
N LEU A 3 11.78 12.19 32.64
CA LEU A 3 12.70 11.84 31.57
C LEU A 3 12.39 12.75 30.36
N LYS A 4 13.37 13.54 29.90
CA LYS A 4 13.24 14.37 28.70
C LYS A 4 13.84 13.63 27.51
N ILE A 5 13.02 13.33 26.50
CA ILE A 5 13.42 12.64 25.28
C ILE A 5 13.27 13.61 24.11
N TYR A 6 14.24 13.63 23.18
CA TYR A 6 14.13 14.41 21.96
C TYR A 6 13.01 13.83 21.08
N ASN A 7 11.92 14.57 20.91
CA ASN A 7 10.80 14.10 20.10
C ASN A 7 11.08 14.35 18.61
N LYS A 8 11.45 13.29 17.89
CA LYS A 8 11.58 13.27 16.42
C LYS A 8 10.42 12.52 15.74
N ILE A 9 9.44 12.07 16.53
CA ILE A 9 8.33 11.26 16.06
C ILE A 9 7.39 12.16 15.27
N VAL A 10 7.05 11.74 14.06
CA VAL A 10 5.95 12.30 13.29
C VAL A 10 4.66 11.81 13.92
N LYS A 11 3.74 12.71 14.20
CA LYS A 11 2.43 12.42 14.77
C LYS A 11 1.39 13.21 14.00
N GLU A 12 0.34 12.54 13.53
CA GLU A 12 -0.73 13.15 12.75
C GLU A 12 -2.07 12.55 13.15
N ASN A 13 -3.10 13.41 13.22
CA ASN A 13 -4.45 12.96 13.58
C ASN A 13 -5.11 12.24 12.40
N ILE A 14 -5.93 11.24 12.71
CA ILE A 14 -6.90 10.70 11.76
C ILE A 14 -8.22 11.35 12.08
N GLU A 15 -8.76 12.10 11.12
CA GLU A 15 -10.01 12.83 11.26
C GLU A 15 -11.09 12.23 10.35
N ASP A 16 -12.33 12.22 10.82
CA ASP A 16 -13.48 11.95 9.98
C ASP A 16 -13.83 13.14 9.06
N LYS A 17 -14.89 13.01 8.27
CA LYS A 17 -15.31 14.08 7.35
C LYS A 17 -15.82 15.34 8.06
N ASP A 18 -16.20 15.22 9.33
CA ASP A 18 -16.73 16.30 10.15
C ASP A 18 -15.63 16.96 11.01
N GLY A 19 -14.38 16.48 10.90
CA GLY A 19 -13.21 16.99 11.61
C GLY A 19 -13.03 16.40 13.02
N ASN A 20 -13.76 15.34 13.38
CA ASN A 20 -13.56 14.68 14.66
C ASN A 20 -12.34 13.76 14.59
N VAL A 21 -11.47 13.83 15.60
CA VAL A 21 -10.32 12.93 15.72
C VAL A 21 -10.79 11.54 16.11
N ILE A 22 -10.59 10.58 15.20
CA ILE A 22 -10.97 9.17 15.37
C ILE A 22 -9.75 8.27 15.60
N GLY A 23 -8.54 8.80 15.46
CA GLY A 23 -7.30 8.06 15.70
C GLY A 23 -6.05 8.91 15.50
N THR A 24 -4.89 8.28 15.51
CA THR A 24 -3.61 8.96 15.32
C THR A 24 -2.61 8.03 14.68
N ILE A 25 -1.85 8.52 13.71
CA ILE A 25 -0.67 7.83 13.18
C ILE A 25 0.59 8.40 13.82
N GLN A 26 1.55 7.53 14.13
CA GLN A 26 2.84 7.94 14.67
C GLN A 26 3.97 7.03 14.19
N PHE A 27 5.12 7.61 13.86
CA PHE A 27 6.33 6.87 13.47
C PHE A 27 7.58 7.75 13.54
N ASP A 28 8.77 7.14 13.66
CA ASP A 28 10.04 7.85 13.54
C ASP A 28 10.54 7.81 12.09
N PRO A 29 10.64 8.95 11.38
CA PRO A 29 11.15 9.00 10.01
C PRO A 29 12.64 8.69 9.89
N ASN A 30 13.38 8.63 11.01
CA ASN A 30 14.80 8.27 11.05
C ASN A 30 15.03 6.79 11.40
N ASP A 31 13.99 6.04 11.79
CA ASP A 31 14.09 4.60 12.00
C ASP A 31 14.20 3.91 10.64
N GLU A 32 15.39 3.35 10.36
CA GLU A 32 15.68 2.65 9.11
C GLU A 32 14.74 1.47 8.87
N ARG A 33 14.30 0.77 9.93
CA ARG A 33 13.35 -0.35 9.82
C ARG A 33 12.00 0.16 9.35
N ILE A 34 11.48 1.22 9.97
CA ILE A 34 10.20 1.85 9.58
C ILE A 34 10.29 2.33 8.13
N MET A 35 11.32 3.10 7.77
CA MET A 35 11.47 3.63 6.40
C MET A 35 11.65 2.53 5.36
N LYS A 36 12.32 1.42 5.72
CA LYS A 36 12.40 0.23 4.88
C LYS A 36 11.02 -0.39 4.67
N THR A 37 10.24 -0.64 5.73
CA THR A 37 8.89 -1.20 5.62
C THR A 37 7.99 -0.32 4.76
N LEU A 38 7.97 1.00 5.00
CA LEU A 38 7.19 1.93 4.18
C LEU A 38 7.67 1.97 2.71
N SER A 39 8.98 1.82 2.46
CA SER A 39 9.53 1.70 1.11
C SER A 39 9.12 0.40 0.41
N ASP A 40 9.13 -0.71 1.15
CA ASP A 40 8.75 -2.03 0.67
C ASP A 40 7.27 -2.06 0.30
N ILE A 41 6.39 -1.40 1.08
CA ILE A 41 4.97 -1.22 0.74
C ILE A 41 4.80 -0.59 -0.64
N ILE A 42 5.44 0.56 -0.88
CA ILE A 42 5.31 1.28 -2.17
C ILE A 42 5.84 0.42 -3.33
N ARG A 43 6.96 -0.29 -3.10
CA ARG A 43 7.53 -1.19 -4.11
C ARG A 43 6.57 -2.34 -4.42
N ASN A 44 6.09 -3.05 -3.39
CA ASN A 44 5.22 -4.22 -3.55
C ASN A 44 3.92 -3.85 -4.27
N LEU A 45 3.29 -2.73 -3.92
CA LEU A 45 2.13 -2.21 -4.64
C LEU A 45 2.44 -1.95 -6.12
N THR A 46 3.59 -1.34 -6.41
CA THR A 46 4.03 -1.08 -7.79
C THR A 46 4.25 -2.37 -8.58
N GLU A 47 4.90 -3.37 -7.97
CA GLU A 47 5.13 -4.69 -8.59
C GLU A 47 3.82 -5.42 -8.87
N LYS A 48 2.88 -5.41 -7.92
CA LYS A 48 1.56 -6.05 -8.09
C LYS A 48 0.72 -5.35 -9.16
N ILE A 49 0.80 -4.01 -9.26
CA ILE A 49 0.18 -3.24 -10.37
C ILE A 49 0.78 -3.65 -11.72
N ASN A 50 2.10 -3.88 -11.80
CA ASN A 50 2.73 -4.33 -13.04
C ASN A 50 2.30 -5.75 -13.40
N LYS A 51 2.26 -6.68 -12.43
CA LYS A 51 1.72 -8.03 -12.65
C LYS A 51 0.26 -8.00 -13.12
N GLN A 52 -0.55 -7.09 -12.58
CA GLN A 52 -1.93 -6.92 -13.02
C GLN A 52 -2.02 -6.57 -14.52
N LYS A 53 -1.09 -5.76 -15.04
CA LYS A 53 -1.01 -5.43 -16.47
C LYS A 53 -0.61 -6.63 -17.33
N GLU A 54 0.11 -7.59 -16.78
CA GLU A 54 0.57 -8.80 -17.48
C GLU A 54 -0.54 -9.84 -17.68
N VAL A 55 -1.60 -9.84 -16.86
CA VAL A 55 -2.75 -10.76 -16.99
C VAL A 55 -3.57 -10.50 -18.27
N GLY A 56 -3.38 -9.33 -18.90
CA GLY A 56 -4.03 -8.94 -20.15
C GLY A 56 -5.46 -8.42 -19.96
N ASP A 57 -6.09 -8.02 -21.07
CA ASP A 57 -7.47 -7.51 -21.05
C ASP A 57 -8.48 -8.66 -20.88
N VAL A 58 -9.44 -8.44 -19.99
CA VAL A 58 -10.62 -9.31 -19.84
C VAL A 58 -11.76 -8.74 -20.68
N ASN A 59 -12.37 -9.58 -21.52
CA ASN A 59 -13.59 -9.20 -22.24
C ASN A 59 -14.83 -9.34 -21.35
N VAL A 60 -15.13 -8.30 -20.56
CA VAL A 60 -16.27 -8.25 -19.64
C VAL A 60 -17.62 -8.43 -20.36
N ASN A 61 -17.72 -7.99 -21.62
CA ASN A 61 -18.96 -8.14 -22.41
C ASN A 61 -19.21 -9.60 -22.79
N LYS A 62 -18.15 -10.36 -23.09
CA LYS A 62 -18.23 -11.80 -23.37
C LYS A 62 -18.70 -12.59 -22.14
N LEU A 63 -18.20 -12.23 -20.95
CA LEU A 63 -18.64 -12.79 -19.66
C LEU A 63 -20.13 -12.57 -19.36
N GLN A 64 -20.65 -11.37 -19.65
CA GLN A 64 -22.07 -11.06 -19.43
C GLN A 64 -23.01 -11.82 -20.37
N GLN A 65 -22.56 -12.12 -21.58
CA GLN A 65 -23.33 -12.86 -22.58
C GLN A 65 -23.34 -14.36 -22.31
N SER A 66 -22.22 -14.92 -21.87
CA SER A 66 -22.09 -16.34 -21.58
C SER A 66 -22.83 -16.82 -20.34
N LEU A 67 -23.08 -15.94 -19.38
CA LEU A 67 -23.99 -16.22 -18.25
C LEU A 67 -25.44 -16.51 -18.68
N LYS A 68 -25.80 -16.23 -19.94
CA LYS A 68 -27.15 -16.44 -20.50
C LYS A 68 -27.27 -17.69 -21.39
N ASN A 69 -26.17 -18.32 -21.77
CA ASN A 69 -26.18 -19.47 -22.68
C ASN A 69 -25.09 -20.50 -22.34
N GLN A 70 -25.49 -21.75 -22.10
CA GLN A 70 -24.64 -22.80 -21.54
C GLN A 70 -23.46 -23.18 -22.45
N ASP A 71 -23.64 -23.17 -23.78
CA ASP A 71 -22.56 -23.46 -24.73
C ASP A 71 -21.50 -22.34 -24.79
N GLN A 72 -21.88 -21.10 -24.45
CA GLN A 72 -20.96 -19.95 -24.42
C GLN A 72 -20.27 -19.79 -23.06
N PHE A 73 -20.74 -20.53 -22.04
CA PHE A 73 -20.15 -20.55 -20.72
C PHE A 73 -18.75 -21.18 -20.74
N ASP A 74 -18.60 -22.31 -21.44
CA ASP A 74 -17.32 -23.01 -21.57
C ASP A 74 -16.25 -22.13 -22.25
N ASP A 75 -16.64 -21.37 -23.27
CA ASP A 75 -15.77 -20.40 -23.96
C ASP A 75 -15.36 -19.19 -23.10
N SER A 76 -16.03 -19.00 -21.96
CA SER A 76 -15.83 -17.87 -21.03
C SER A 76 -15.10 -18.27 -19.76
N ILE A 77 -14.82 -19.55 -19.55
CA ILE A 77 -14.08 -20.06 -18.39
C ILE A 77 -12.70 -19.40 -18.30
N GLU A 78 -11.98 -19.27 -19.42
CA GLU A 78 -10.66 -18.64 -19.43
C GLU A 78 -10.72 -17.17 -18.97
N ASP A 79 -11.73 -16.43 -19.42
CA ASP A 79 -11.94 -15.04 -19.02
C ASP A 79 -12.35 -14.92 -17.54
N LEU A 80 -13.16 -15.85 -17.03
CA LEU A 80 -13.51 -15.92 -15.60
C LEU A 80 -12.29 -16.23 -14.74
N LEU A 81 -11.42 -17.15 -15.17
CA LEU A 81 -10.18 -17.47 -14.47
C LEU A 81 -9.26 -16.26 -14.39
N LYS A 82 -9.13 -15.48 -15.48
CA LYS A 82 -8.36 -14.23 -15.48
C LYS A 82 -8.95 -13.19 -14.53
N VAL A 83 -10.28 -13.04 -14.48
CA VAL A 83 -10.95 -12.13 -13.52
C VAL A 83 -10.65 -12.53 -12.09
N ASN A 84 -10.78 -13.82 -11.75
CA ASN A 84 -10.48 -14.30 -10.41
C ASN A 84 -9.01 -14.05 -10.05
N GLN A 85 -8.08 -14.34 -10.97
CA GLN A 85 -6.66 -14.05 -10.77
C GLN A 85 -6.40 -12.55 -10.52
N LEU A 86 -7.10 -11.65 -11.23
CA LEU A 86 -7.00 -10.21 -11.01
C LEU A 86 -7.54 -9.79 -9.65
N ILE A 87 -8.67 -10.36 -9.22
CA ILE A 87 -9.28 -10.10 -7.92
C ILE A 87 -8.35 -10.58 -6.80
N ASP A 88 -7.81 -11.80 -6.91
CA ASP A 88 -6.90 -12.38 -5.93
C ASP A 88 -5.62 -11.56 -5.82
N LEU A 89 -5.01 -11.19 -6.95
CA LEU A 89 -3.82 -10.33 -6.97
C LEU A 89 -4.05 -8.99 -6.28
N GLN A 90 -5.20 -8.35 -6.50
CA GLN A 90 -5.55 -7.09 -5.85
C GLN A 90 -5.81 -7.28 -4.36
N TYR A 91 -6.59 -8.30 -4.00
CA TYR A 91 -6.91 -8.59 -2.61
C TYR A 91 -5.64 -8.83 -1.81
N ASP A 92 -4.75 -9.71 -2.29
CA ASP A 92 -3.48 -10.03 -1.64
C ASP A 92 -2.60 -8.79 -1.51
N ALA A 93 -2.49 -7.97 -2.56
CA ALA A 93 -1.68 -6.75 -2.52
C ALA A 93 -2.20 -5.75 -1.47
N ILE A 94 -3.51 -5.55 -1.40
CA ILE A 94 -4.13 -4.64 -0.43
C ILE A 94 -3.99 -5.20 0.98
N LYS A 95 -4.19 -6.52 1.15
CA LYS A 95 -4.09 -7.18 2.45
C LYS A 95 -2.68 -7.16 3.01
N GLU A 96 -1.68 -7.53 2.20
CA GLU A 96 -0.24 -7.43 2.53
C GLU A 96 0.13 -5.99 2.94
N THR A 97 -0.44 -4.99 2.24
CA THR A 97 -0.21 -3.58 2.54
C THR A 97 -0.82 -3.17 3.90
N ILE A 98 -2.06 -3.59 4.18
CA ILE A 98 -2.71 -3.34 5.48
C ILE A 98 -1.87 -3.94 6.61
N ASP A 99 -1.42 -5.19 6.45
CA ASP A 99 -0.65 -5.89 7.48
C ASP A 99 0.71 -5.19 7.69
N SER A 100 1.39 -4.78 6.61
CA SER A 100 2.65 -4.03 6.69
C SER A 100 2.48 -2.65 7.35
N PHE A 101 1.36 -1.96 7.09
CA PHE A 101 1.05 -0.71 7.77
C PHE A 101 0.71 -0.93 9.25
N ALA A 102 0.06 -2.03 9.60
CA ALA A 102 -0.23 -2.38 10.99
C ALA A 102 1.05 -2.65 11.80
N GLU A 103 2.11 -3.17 11.18
CA GLU A 103 3.43 -3.31 11.83
C GLU A 103 4.06 -1.96 12.18
N VAL A 104 3.78 -0.92 11.39
CA VAL A 104 4.36 0.42 11.59
C VAL A 104 3.50 1.28 12.51
N PHE A 105 2.20 1.34 12.24
CA PHE A 105 1.26 2.26 12.89
C PHE A 105 0.41 1.61 13.98
N GLY A 106 0.49 0.28 14.12
CA GLY A 106 -0.36 -0.48 15.03
C GLY A 106 -1.66 -0.95 14.37
N LYS A 107 -2.14 -2.11 14.82
CA LYS A 107 -3.37 -2.73 14.31
C LYS A 107 -4.61 -1.87 14.55
N GLU A 108 -4.73 -1.29 15.75
CA GLU A 108 -5.87 -0.44 16.12
C GLU A 108 -6.01 0.77 15.17
N THR A 109 -4.88 1.40 14.85
CA THR A 109 -4.82 2.51 13.89
C THR A 109 -5.29 2.08 12.50
N MET A 110 -4.86 0.89 12.05
CA MET A 110 -5.29 0.35 10.77
C MET A 110 -6.76 -0.06 10.77
N ASP A 111 -7.30 -0.54 11.88
CA ASP A 111 -8.72 -0.86 12.01
C ASP A 111 -9.58 0.41 11.89
N VAL A 112 -9.13 1.54 12.46
CA VAL A 112 -9.78 2.85 12.27
C VAL A 112 -9.76 3.30 10.81
N ILE A 113 -8.62 3.17 10.13
CA ILE A 113 -8.46 3.60 8.73
C ILE A 113 -9.28 2.72 7.77
N THR A 114 -9.29 1.42 8.01
CA THR A 114 -9.89 0.45 7.08
C THR A 114 -11.35 0.17 7.37
N GLY A 115 -11.83 0.41 8.60
CA GLY A 115 -13.15 -0.04 9.04
C GLY A 115 -13.32 -1.56 8.92
N GLY A 116 -12.23 -2.33 8.96
CA GLY A 116 -12.21 -3.77 8.73
C GLY A 116 -12.30 -4.20 7.25
N SER A 117 -12.26 -3.26 6.31
CA SER A 117 -12.37 -3.56 4.87
C SER A 117 -11.03 -3.57 4.13
N VAL A 118 -10.88 -4.53 3.22
CA VAL A 118 -9.72 -4.64 2.33
C VAL A 118 -9.98 -3.80 1.09
N SER A 119 -9.66 -2.51 1.15
CA SER A 119 -9.87 -1.56 0.05
C SER A 119 -8.72 -0.57 -0.13
N LEU A 120 -8.25 -0.42 -1.37
CA LEU A 120 -7.20 0.53 -1.73
C LEU A 120 -7.62 1.99 -1.47
N ASN A 121 -8.92 2.29 -1.58
CA ASN A 121 -9.43 3.66 -1.37
C ASN A 121 -9.19 4.14 0.06
N ASN A 122 -9.28 3.23 1.03
CA ASN A 122 -9.03 3.54 2.44
C ASN A 122 -7.55 3.78 2.72
N LEU A 123 -6.66 3.16 1.93
CA LEU A 123 -5.21 3.28 2.07
C LEU A 123 -4.64 4.51 1.37
N LYS A 124 -5.34 5.06 0.38
CA LYS A 124 -4.86 6.19 -0.42
C LYS A 124 -4.45 7.41 0.42
N PRO A 125 -5.22 7.86 1.44
CA PRO A 125 -4.79 8.97 2.30
C PRO A 125 -3.47 8.67 3.03
N LEU A 126 -3.32 7.45 3.55
CA LEU A 126 -2.13 7.02 4.26
C LEU A 126 -0.91 6.95 3.34
N ILE A 127 -1.07 6.36 2.15
CA ILE A 127 -0.02 6.30 1.12
C ILE A 127 0.43 7.71 0.72
N ASN A 128 -0.50 8.63 0.50
CA ASN A 128 -0.17 10.00 0.14
C ASN A 128 0.61 10.70 1.26
N PHE A 129 0.22 10.48 2.51
CA PHE A 129 0.89 11.04 3.68
C PHE A 129 2.33 10.50 3.86
N ILE A 130 2.55 9.18 3.70
CA ILE A 130 3.87 8.57 3.90
C ILE A 130 4.84 8.77 2.72
N SER A 131 4.31 8.98 1.51
CA SER A 131 5.09 9.10 0.28
C SER A 131 6.26 10.11 0.34
N PRO A 132 6.07 11.36 0.83
CA PRO A 132 7.18 12.31 0.93
C PRO A 132 8.29 11.85 1.89
N TYR A 133 7.96 11.18 2.99
CA TYR A 133 8.96 10.65 3.93
C TYR A 133 9.79 9.55 3.28
N VAL A 134 9.14 8.61 2.59
CA VAL A 134 9.83 7.53 1.86
C VAL A 134 10.73 8.11 0.75
N LYS A 135 10.24 9.10 0.01
CA LYS A 135 11.03 9.76 -1.05
C LYS A 135 12.29 10.40 -0.49
N ASN A 136 12.17 11.11 0.64
CA ASN A 136 13.29 11.77 1.29
C ASN A 136 14.30 10.76 1.86
N ALA A 137 13.83 9.68 2.49
CA ALA A 137 14.68 8.62 3.01
C ALA A 137 15.48 7.93 1.88
N ARG A 138 14.82 7.61 0.76
CA ARG A 138 15.49 7.05 -0.43
C ARG A 138 16.55 7.99 -0.99
N LYS A 139 16.22 9.28 -1.13
CA LYS A 139 17.17 10.29 -1.61
C LYS A 139 18.39 10.40 -0.70
N ALA A 140 18.19 10.47 0.61
CA ALA A 140 19.28 10.55 1.58
C ALA A 140 20.21 9.33 1.51
N LEU A 141 19.65 8.12 1.31
CA LEU A 141 20.44 6.91 1.08
C LEU A 141 21.25 7.01 -0.21
N THR A 142 20.61 7.36 -1.32
CA THR A 142 21.29 7.54 -2.62
C THR A 142 22.42 8.56 -2.53
N ASP A 143 22.17 9.73 -1.92
CA ASP A 143 23.17 10.78 -1.73
C ASP A 143 24.34 10.29 -0.87
N LYS A 144 24.07 9.51 0.19
CA LYS A 144 25.11 8.90 1.05
C LYS A 144 26.00 7.92 0.28
N TYR A 145 25.45 7.13 -0.64
CA TYR A 145 26.23 6.18 -1.44
C TYR A 145 26.96 6.85 -2.60
N LEU A 146 26.34 7.84 -3.25
CA LEU A 146 26.97 8.57 -4.36
C LEU A 146 28.08 9.52 -3.88
N SER A 147 27.91 10.19 -2.74
CA SER A 147 28.94 11.05 -2.14
C SER A 147 30.17 10.27 -1.69
N LYS A 148 30.01 9.01 -1.26
CA LYS A 148 31.14 8.13 -0.96
C LYS A 148 31.95 7.74 -2.19
N ASN A 149 31.33 7.64 -3.37
CA ASN A 149 32.02 7.34 -4.61
C ASN A 149 32.71 8.57 -5.24
N SER A 150 32.41 9.79 -4.78
CA SER A 150 33.05 11.03 -5.29
C SER A 150 34.43 11.30 -4.70
N ASN A 151 34.80 10.60 -3.61
CA ASN A 151 36.11 10.72 -2.95
C ASN A 151 37.11 9.62 -3.36
N VAL A 152 36.80 8.88 -4.43
CA VAL A 152 37.67 7.85 -5.00
C VAL A 152 37.87 8.13 -6.49
N LEU A 153 38.40 9.31 -6.82
CA LEU A 153 38.92 9.68 -8.15
C LEU A 153 40.06 10.70 -7.97
#